data_AF-A0A380BVU2-F1
#
_entry.id   AF-A0A380BVU2-F1
#
_cell.length_a   1.000
_cell.length_b   1.000
_cell.length_c   1.000
_cell.angle_alpha   90.00
_cell.angle_beta   90.00
_cell.angle_gamma   90.00
#
_symmetry.space_group_name_H-M   'P 1'
#
loop_
_entity.id
_entity.type
_entity.pdbx_description
1 polymer ?
#
loop_
_entity_poly.entity_id
_entity_poly.type
_entity_poly.pdbx_seq_one_letter_code
_entity_poly.pdbx_strand_id
1 'polypeptide(L)'
;MFTSSIASYPDRGPYGNNKYRGNCSGHIVADLIDNYLPAGGLFVDPAVGGGTSQEVAASKGVRFFGTDLHSGFNLLVDDLCSTVG
;
A
#
# COMPACT_ATOMS: atom_id res chain seq x y z
N MET A 1 -13.80 16.48 -13.58
CA MET A 1 -13.09 16.42 -12.28
C MET A 1 -14.08 15.94 -11.24
N PHE A 2 -13.66 15.11 -10.29
CA PHE A 2 -14.49 14.78 -9.13
C PHE A 2 -14.70 16.04 -8.29
N THR A 3 -15.95 16.30 -7.89
CA THR A 3 -16.35 17.50 -7.12
C THR A 3 -16.53 17.22 -5.62
N SER A 4 -16.44 15.96 -5.22
CA SER A 4 -16.57 15.48 -3.84
C SER A 4 -15.56 14.38 -3.56
N SER A 5 -15.30 14.09 -2.28
CA SER A 5 -14.46 12.94 -1.92
C SER A 5 -15.14 11.64 -2.30
N ILE A 6 -14.34 10.65 -2.72
CA ILE A 6 -14.80 9.29 -3.04
C ILE A 6 -14.75 8.39 -1.79
N ALA A 7 -13.89 8.71 -0.82
CA ALA A 7 -13.76 7.99 0.45
C ALA A 7 -13.66 8.98 1.62
N SER A 8 -14.25 8.63 2.77
CA SER A 8 -14.20 9.42 3.99
C SER A 8 -14.02 8.51 5.19
N TYR A 9 -13.00 8.79 6.01
CA TYR A 9 -12.68 8.05 7.22
C TYR A 9 -12.61 9.03 8.40
N PRO A 10 -13.01 8.62 9.61
CA PRO A 10 -12.98 9.50 10.79
C PRO A 10 -11.56 9.91 11.19
N ASP A 11 -10.59 9.05 10.90
CA ASP A 11 -9.15 9.27 11.09
C ASP A 11 -8.36 8.54 9.98
N ARG A 12 -7.03 8.59 10.04
CA ARG A 12 -6.13 7.95 9.04
C ARG A 12 -5.68 6.53 9.40
N GLY A 13 -6.02 6.06 10.60
CA GLY A 13 -5.49 4.84 11.20
C GLY A 13 -4.06 4.98 11.75
N PRO A 14 -3.57 3.96 12.48
CA PRO A 14 -2.25 3.95 13.09
C PRO A 14 -1.10 3.66 12.10
N TYR A 15 -1.41 3.49 10.81
CA TYR A 15 -0.51 2.87 9.84
C TYR A 15 0.51 3.84 9.23
N GLY A 16 1.76 3.42 9.18
CA GLY A 16 2.88 4.04 8.49
C GLY A 16 3.23 5.45 8.98
N ASN A 17 4.26 6.04 8.36
CA ASN A 17 4.70 7.39 8.65
C ASN A 17 3.82 8.44 7.95
N ASN A 18 2.93 9.10 8.72
CA ASN A 18 2.05 10.16 8.21
C ASN A 18 2.77 11.44 7.73
N LYS A 19 4.07 11.58 8.01
CA LYS A 19 4.89 12.69 7.52
C LYS A 19 5.55 12.37 6.18
N TYR A 20 5.49 11.12 5.72
CA TYR A 20 5.99 10.75 4.40
C TYR A 20 5.11 11.39 3.33
N ARG A 21 5.71 12.18 2.44
CA ARG A 21 4.98 12.94 1.43
C ARG A 21 4.24 11.99 0.49
N GLY A 22 2.96 12.24 0.27
CA GLY A 22 2.12 11.45 -0.64
C GLY A 22 1.49 10.20 -0.01
N ASN A 23 1.55 10.03 1.32
CA ASN A 23 0.84 8.93 1.96
C ASN A 23 -0.68 9.07 1.86
N CYS A 24 -1.38 7.96 2.10
CA CYS A 24 -2.83 7.89 2.26
C CYS A 24 -3.20 7.32 3.65
N SER A 25 -4.48 7.40 4.00
CA SER A 25 -5.05 6.70 5.17
C SER A 25 -4.88 5.20 5.01
N GLY A 26 -4.42 4.49 6.04
CA GLY A 26 -4.32 3.02 5.93
C GLY A 26 -5.67 2.32 5.82
N HIS A 27 -6.76 3.00 6.19
CA HIS A 27 -8.12 2.46 6.00
C HIS A 27 -8.45 2.22 4.52
N ILE A 28 -7.98 3.07 3.60
CA ILE A 28 -8.23 2.83 2.16
C ILE A 28 -7.50 1.59 1.67
N VAL A 29 -6.29 1.34 2.17
CA VAL A 29 -5.54 0.12 1.84
C VAL A 29 -6.22 -1.10 2.43
N ALA A 30 -6.73 -0.99 3.66
CA ALA A 30 -7.47 -2.05 4.32
C ALA A 30 -8.74 -2.43 3.53
N ASP A 31 -9.51 -1.44 3.08
CA ASP A 31 -10.70 -1.65 2.27
C ASP A 31 -10.34 -2.31 0.93
N LEU A 32 -9.25 -1.89 0.28
CA LEU A 32 -8.80 -2.50 -0.97
C LEU A 32 -8.41 -3.97 -0.80
N ILE A 33 -7.70 -4.30 0.29
CA ILE A 33 -7.34 -5.69 0.60
C ILE A 33 -8.60 -6.52 0.87
N ASP A 34 -9.51 -6.03 1.73
CA ASP A 34 -10.70 -6.79 2.13
C ASP A 34 -11.66 -7.06 0.96
N ASN A 35 -11.71 -6.16 -0.02
CA ASN A 35 -12.64 -6.28 -1.13
C ASN A 35 -12.04 -6.96 -2.37
N TYR A 36 -10.72 -6.85 -2.60
CA TYR A 36 -10.13 -7.24 -3.88
C TYR A 36 -8.98 -8.25 -3.78
N LEU A 37 -8.36 -8.45 -2.61
CA LEU A 37 -7.31 -9.45 -2.48
C LEU A 37 -7.94 -10.85 -2.39
N PRO A 38 -7.64 -11.78 -3.33
CA PRO A 38 -8.15 -13.14 -3.23
C PRO A 38 -7.58 -13.85 -1.99
N ALA A 39 -8.29 -14.87 -1.50
CA ALA A 39 -7.81 -15.69 -0.39
C ALA A 39 -6.43 -16.31 -0.71
N GLY A 40 -5.44 -16.09 0.17
CA GLY A 40 -4.05 -16.51 -0.06
C GLY A 40 -3.28 -15.65 -1.08
N GLY A 41 -3.87 -14.57 -1.59
CA GLY A 41 -3.26 -13.62 -2.50
C GLY A 41 -2.00 -12.96 -1.92
N LEU A 42 -1.17 -12.44 -2.83
CA LEU A 42 -0.01 -11.62 -2.49
C LEU A 42 -0.35 -10.16 -2.76
N PHE A 43 -0.27 -9.32 -1.74
CA PHE A 43 -0.37 -7.87 -1.90
C PHE A 43 1.01 -7.30 -2.22
N VAL A 44 1.14 -6.63 -3.36
CA VAL A 44 2.39 -6.04 -3.83
C VAL A 44 2.24 -4.53 -3.87
N ASP A 45 3.18 -3.82 -3.24
CA ASP A 45 3.28 -2.36 -3.32
C ASP A 45 4.71 -1.96 -3.75
N PRO A 46 4.90 -1.48 -4.99
CA PRO A 46 6.19 -1.05 -5.50
C PRO A 46 6.56 0.41 -5.16
N ALA A 47 5.75 1.08 -4.34
CA ALA A 47 5.98 2.47 -3.91
C ALA A 47 5.59 2.65 -2.42
N VAL A 48 6.14 1.79 -1.56
CA VAL A 48 5.72 1.69 -0.14
C VAL A 48 5.92 2.97 0.66
N GLY A 49 6.86 3.81 0.26
CA GLY A 49 7.21 5.06 0.93
C GLY A 49 7.28 4.93 2.46
N GLY A 50 6.35 5.60 3.14
CA GLY A 50 6.27 5.62 4.60
C GLY A 50 5.78 4.34 5.27
N GLY A 51 5.51 3.26 4.54
CA GLY A 51 5.18 1.94 5.09
C GLY A 51 3.72 1.69 5.42
N THR A 52 2.79 2.55 4.98
CA THR A 52 1.34 2.39 5.28
C THR A 52 0.81 1.03 4.83
N SER A 53 1.09 0.63 3.59
CA SER A 53 0.63 -0.64 3.01
C SER A 53 1.21 -1.86 3.71
N GLN A 54 2.49 -1.79 4.08
CA GLN A 54 3.18 -2.84 4.82
C GLN A 54 2.53 -3.09 6.19
N GLU A 55 2.26 -2.02 6.96
CA GLU A 55 1.64 -2.16 8.28
C GLU A 55 0.19 -2.64 8.20
N VAL A 56 -0.57 -2.22 7.18
CA VAL A 56 -1.93 -2.73 6.94
C VAL A 56 -1.90 -4.21 6.55
N ALA A 57 -0.96 -4.62 5.69
CA ALA A 57 -0.83 -6.02 5.30
C ALA A 57 -0.48 -6.91 6.50
N ALA A 58 0.44 -6.44 7.34
CA ALA A 58 0.82 -7.12 8.58
C ALA A 58 -0.37 -7.23 9.56
N SER A 59 -1.16 -6.17 9.75
CA SER A 59 -2.32 -6.20 10.64
C SER A 59 -3.41 -7.17 10.19
N LYS A 60 -3.53 -7.40 8.88
CA LYS A 60 -4.47 -8.36 8.27
C LYS A 60 -3.91 -9.78 8.11
N GLY A 61 -2.62 -9.99 8.39
CA GLY A 61 -1.97 -11.29 8.22
C GLY A 61 -1.92 -11.77 6.76
N VAL A 62 -1.91 -10.84 5.79
CA VAL A 62 -1.84 -11.18 4.36
C VAL A 62 -0.39 -11.18 3.88
N ARG A 63 -0.10 -11.97 2.83
CA ARG A 63 1.24 -11.98 2.23
C ARG A 63 1.50 -10.62 1.60
N PHE A 64 2.71 -10.11 1.80
CA PHE A 64 3.11 -8.78 1.35
C PHE A 64 4.49 -8.79 0.70
N PHE A 65 4.61 -8.06 -0.40
CA PHE A 65 5.89 -7.68 -0.98
C PHE A 65 5.91 -6.16 -1.16
N GLY A 66 6.91 -5.50 -0.58
CA GLY A 66 7.04 -4.05 -0.61
C GLY A 66 8.41 -3.62 -1.12
N THR A 67 8.43 -2.63 -2.02
CA THR A 67 9.66 -1.99 -2.49
C THR A 67 9.43 -0.50 -2.81
N ASP A 68 10.48 0.24 -3.12
CA ASP A 68 10.41 1.68 -3.43
C ASP A 68 11.64 2.14 -4.22
N LEU A 69 11.51 3.28 -4.92
CA LEU A 69 12.62 3.97 -5.57
C LEU A 69 13.72 4.35 -4.58
N HIS A 70 13.35 4.83 -3.38
CA HIS A 70 14.35 5.16 -2.35
C HIS A 70 15.02 3.92 -1.74
N SER A 71 14.49 2.72 -2.02
CA SER A 71 15.04 1.42 -1.59
C SER A 71 15.78 0.70 -2.73
N GLY A 72 15.92 1.34 -3.90
CA GLY A 72 16.70 0.84 -5.03
C GLY A 72 15.89 0.17 -6.14
N PHE A 73 14.55 0.13 -6.06
CA PHE A 73 13.69 -0.38 -7.13
C PHE A 73 12.99 0.75 -7.88
N ASN A 74 13.27 0.89 -9.16
CA ASN A 74 12.68 1.88 -10.03
C ASN A 74 11.57 1.25 -10.90
N LEU A 75 10.31 1.46 -10.51
CA LEU A 75 9.12 0.95 -11.20
C LEU A 75 9.05 1.32 -12.70
N LEU A 76 9.78 2.34 -13.16
CA LEU A 76 9.79 2.75 -14.57
C LEU A 76 10.74 1.92 -15.46
N VAL A 77 11.73 1.24 -14.87
CA VAL A 77 12.79 0.54 -15.64
C VAL A 77 13.07 -0.87 -15.15
N ASP A 78 12.76 -1.16 -13.88
CA ASP A 78 12.97 -2.48 -13.29
C ASP A 78 11.73 -3.36 -13.49
N ASP A 79 11.95 -4.66 -13.70
CA ASP A 79 10.87 -5.62 -13.86
C ASP A 79 10.29 -6.04 -12.50
N LEU A 80 9.02 -5.68 -12.26
CA LEU A 80 8.35 -5.97 -11.00
C LEU A 80 8.16 -7.48 -10.79
N CYS A 81 7.81 -8.23 -11.83
CA CYS A 81 7.57 -9.67 -11.72
C CYS A 81 8.82 -10.43 -11.27
N SER A 82 9.96 -10.15 -11.89
CA SER A 82 11.27 -10.73 -11.53
C SER A 82 11.69 -10.35 -10.11
N THR A 83 11.29 -9.17 -9.65
CA THR A 83 11.63 -8.65 -8.31
C THR A 83 10.80 -9.31 -7.21
N VAL A 84 9.51 -9.55 -7.47
CA VAL A 84 8.57 -10.15 -6.52
C VAL A 84 8.85 -11.64 -6.32
N GLY A 85 9.22 -12.36 -7.39
CA GLY A 85 9.44 -13.81 -7.40
C GLY A 85 8.20 -14.60 -7.80
#